data_AF-A0A3M0J148-F1
#
_entry.id   AF-A0A3M0J148-F1
#
_cell.length_a   1.000
_cell.length_b   1.000
_cell.length_c   1.000
_cell.angle_alpha   90.00
_cell.angle_beta   90.00
_cell.angle_gamma   90.00
#
_symmetry.space_group_name_H-M   'P 1'
#
loop_
_entity.id
_entity.type
_entity.pdbx_description
1 polymer ?
#
loop_
_entity_poly.entity_id
_entity_poly.type
_entity_poly.pdbx_seq_one_letter_code
_entity_poly.pdbx_strand_id
1 'polypeptide(L)'
;MKIRICSCLWDKYASERREEKRREEKRREEKRREKKRREEKRREEKRREEKRRREEEKRREREEKRRLSSSWSSQACELYALYQALELLKDKVETLFTDSKYAFAIVHTFGKIWKERGLINTRGKRLIH
;
A
#
# COMPACT_ATOMS: atom_id res chain seq x y z
N MET A 1 12.00 73.17 11.56
CA MET A 1 12.02 73.00 10.09
C MET A 1 10.92 72.02 9.68
N LYS A 2 10.01 72.39 8.76
CA LYS A 2 9.00 71.47 8.20
C LYS A 2 9.54 70.92 6.89
N ILE A 3 9.87 69.63 6.85
CA ILE A 3 10.28 68.94 5.63
C ILE A 3 9.05 68.85 4.73
N ARG A 4 8.98 69.66 3.66
CA ARG A 4 7.96 69.49 2.61
C ARG A 4 8.43 68.37 1.70
N ILE A 5 7.90 67.17 1.93
CA ILE A 5 8.03 66.08 0.96
C ILE A 5 7.21 66.49 -0.27
N CYS A 6 7.86 66.57 -1.43
CA CYS A 6 7.21 66.86 -2.70
C CYS A 6 6.11 65.82 -2.96
N SER A 7 4.92 66.24 -3.43
CA SER A 7 3.82 65.34 -3.76
C SER A 7 4.26 64.22 -4.71
N CYS A 8 5.15 64.52 -5.66
CA CYS A 8 5.72 63.54 -6.60
C CYS A 8 6.50 62.41 -5.91
N LEU A 9 7.15 62.66 -4.76
CA LEU A 9 7.84 61.63 -3.97
C LEU A 9 6.84 60.74 -3.23
N TRP A 10 5.75 61.32 -2.72
CA TRP A 10 4.68 60.57 -2.05
C TRP A 10 3.91 59.69 -3.04
N ASP A 11 3.66 60.18 -4.26
CA ASP A 11 3.00 59.42 -5.32
C ASP A 11 3.85 58.24 -5.80
N LYS A 12 5.17 58.43 -5.96
CA LYS A 12 6.10 57.33 -6.25
C LYS A 12 6.09 56.28 -5.13
N TYR A 13 6.23 56.71 -3.88
CA TYR A 13 6.21 55.79 -2.73
C TYR A 13 4.87 55.04 -2.60
N ALA A 14 3.75 55.73 -2.82
CA ALA A 14 2.42 55.11 -2.82
C ALA A 14 2.25 54.12 -3.99
N SER A 15 2.81 54.42 -5.16
CA SER A 15 2.80 53.52 -6.33
C SER A 15 3.63 52.26 -6.07
N GLU A 16 4.85 52.41 -5.56
CA GLU A 16 5.75 51.30 -5.22
C GLU A 16 5.14 50.39 -4.16
N ARG A 17 4.57 50.97 -3.08
CA ARG A 17 3.90 50.20 -2.03
C ARG A 17 2.63 49.48 -2.55
N ARG A 18 1.90 50.06 -3.52
CA ARG A 18 0.79 49.37 -4.20
C ARG A 18 1.28 48.24 -5.10
N GLU A 19 2.43 48.40 -5.74
CA GLU A 19 3.04 47.36 -6.57
C GLU A 19 3.58 46.20 -5.72
N GLU A 20 4.20 46.50 -4.57
CA GLU A 20 4.64 45.50 -3.60
C GLU A 20 3.46 44.68 -3.05
N LYS A 21 2.35 45.34 -2.66
CA LYS A 21 1.12 44.65 -2.28
C LYS A 21 0.59 43.72 -3.37
N ARG A 22 0.59 44.16 -4.63
CA ARG A 22 0.19 43.33 -5.78
C ARG A 22 1.13 42.12 -5.98
N ARG A 23 2.45 42.31 -5.81
CA ARG A 23 3.43 41.21 -5.89
C ARG A 23 3.26 40.23 -4.73
N GLU A 24 3.01 40.72 -3.52
CA GLU A 24 2.77 39.88 -2.35
C GLU A 24 1.47 39.08 -2.50
N GLU A 25 0.40 39.70 -2.98
CA GLU A 25 -0.87 39.05 -3.27
C GLU A 25 -0.70 37.94 -4.33
N LYS A 26 0.03 38.20 -5.41
CA LYS A 26 0.40 37.18 -6.41
C LYS A 26 1.15 36.00 -5.78
N ARG A 27 2.14 36.26 -4.92
CA ARG A 27 2.89 35.20 -4.21
C ARG A 27 1.98 34.39 -3.26
N ARG A 28 1.06 35.05 -2.56
CA ARG A 28 0.09 34.39 -1.67
C ARG A 28 -0.89 33.54 -2.48
N GLU A 29 -1.35 34.03 -3.62
CA GLU A 29 -2.22 33.30 -4.52
C GLU A 29 -1.51 32.08 -5.12
N GLU A 30 -0.27 32.22 -5.54
CA GLU A 30 0.56 31.12 -6.04
C GLU A 30 0.75 30.02 -4.97
N LYS A 31 1.08 30.41 -3.72
CA LYS A 31 1.16 29.46 -2.59
C LYS A 31 -0.15 28.73 -2.34
N ARG A 32 -1.30 29.42 -2.46
CA ARG A 32 -2.64 28.81 -2.35
C ARG A 32 -2.89 27.81 -3.47
N ARG A 33 -2.57 28.18 -4.71
CA ARG A 33 -2.69 27.30 -5.89
C ARG A 33 -1.79 26.07 -5.76
N GLU A 34 -0.55 26.24 -5.30
CA GLU A 34 0.37 25.15 -5.08
C GLU A 34 -0.11 24.21 -3.96
N LYS A 35 -0.58 24.75 -2.83
CA LYS A 35 -1.16 23.95 -1.75
C LYS A 35 -2.35 23.13 -2.25
N LYS A 36 -3.23 23.74 -3.06
CA LYS A 36 -4.38 23.06 -3.68
C LYS A 36 -3.93 21.90 -4.59
N ARG A 37 -2.92 22.12 -5.45
CA ARG A 37 -2.34 21.07 -6.31
C ARG A 37 -1.73 19.92 -5.51
N ARG A 38 -0.98 20.22 -4.44
CA ARG A 38 -0.37 19.21 -3.56
C ARG A 38 -1.45 18.38 -2.85
N GLU A 39 -2.51 19.02 -2.38
CA GLU A 39 -3.62 18.35 -1.73
C GLU A 39 -4.40 17.45 -2.70
N GLU A 40 -4.65 17.93 -3.92
CA GLU A 40 -5.29 17.14 -4.98
C GLU A 40 -4.45 15.91 -5.35
N LYS A 41 -3.13 16.06 -5.50
CA LYS A 41 -2.21 14.95 -5.76
C LYS A 41 -2.26 13.89 -4.64
N ARG A 42 -2.27 14.32 -3.37
CA ARG A 42 -2.41 13.41 -2.21
C ARG A 42 -3.75 12.67 -2.22
N ARG A 43 -4.84 13.35 -2.55
CA ARG A 43 -6.18 12.74 -2.64
C ARG A 43 -6.24 11.72 -3.78
N GLU A 44 -5.64 12.02 -4.92
CA GLU A 44 -5.57 11.10 -6.06
C GLU A 44 -4.73 9.85 -5.73
N GLU A 45 -3.57 10.03 -5.09
CA GLU A 45 -2.73 8.93 -4.64
C GLU A 45 -3.48 8.01 -3.66
N LYS A 46 -4.19 8.60 -2.68
CA LYS A 46 -5.03 7.83 -1.74
C LYS A 46 -6.11 7.02 -2.46
N ARG A 47 -6.76 7.60 -3.48
CA ARG A 47 -7.75 6.89 -4.32
C ARG A 47 -7.12 5.74 -5.11
N ARG A 48 -5.92 5.94 -5.65
CA ARG A 48 -5.19 4.90 -6.38
C ARG A 48 -4.79 3.75 -5.47
N GLU A 49 -4.29 4.07 -4.27
CA GLU A 49 -3.95 3.08 -3.26
C GLU A 49 -5.18 2.29 -2.80
N GLU A 50 -6.29 2.97 -2.53
CA GLU A 50 -7.56 2.32 -2.16
C GLU A 50 -8.09 1.43 -3.29
N LYS A 51 -8.01 1.88 -4.55
CA LYS A 51 -8.37 1.05 -5.72
C LYS A 51 -7.52 -0.22 -5.78
N ARG A 52 -6.20 -0.12 -5.58
CA ARG A 52 -5.30 -1.28 -5.53
C ARG A 52 -5.67 -2.25 -4.41
N ARG A 53 -5.96 -1.74 -3.20
CA ARG A 53 -6.39 -2.57 -2.07
C ARG A 53 -7.68 -3.32 -2.39
N ARG A 54 -8.69 -2.63 -2.95
CA ARG A 54 -9.96 -3.25 -3.37
C ARG A 54 -9.79 -4.28 -4.49
N GLU A 55 -8.89 -4.04 -5.44
CA GLU A 55 -8.57 -5.00 -6.51
C GLU A 55 -7.87 -6.24 -5.96
N GLU A 56 -6.95 -6.05 -5.02
CA GLU A 56 -6.27 -7.15 -4.34
C GLU A 56 -7.24 -7.98 -3.50
N GLU A 57 -8.13 -7.33 -2.74
CA GLU A 57 -9.21 -7.98 -1.99
C GLU A 57 -10.14 -8.78 -2.90
N LYS A 58 -10.61 -8.17 -4.01
CA LYS A 58 -11.42 -8.88 -5.02
C LYS A 58 -10.68 -10.05 -5.64
N ARG A 59 -9.36 -9.95 -5.85
CA ARG A 59 -8.55 -11.06 -6.35
C ARG A 59 -8.50 -12.19 -5.33
N ARG A 60 -8.28 -11.86 -4.05
CA ARG A 60 -8.30 -12.84 -2.95
C ARG A 60 -9.67 -13.53 -2.84
N GLU A 61 -10.76 -12.77 -2.90
CA GLU A 61 -12.13 -13.30 -2.86
C GLU A 61 -12.43 -14.22 -4.07
N ARG A 62 -12.02 -13.82 -5.28
CA ARG A 62 -12.15 -14.68 -6.47
C ARG A 62 -11.34 -15.96 -6.33
N GLU A 63 -10.13 -15.85 -5.80
CA GLU A 63 -9.28 -17.00 -5.56
C GLU A 63 -9.90 -17.92 -4.52
N GLU A 64 -10.40 -17.39 -3.40
CA GLU A 64 -11.12 -18.13 -2.37
C GLU A 64 -12.40 -18.80 -2.90
N LYS A 65 -13.21 -18.10 -3.69
CA LYS A 65 -14.38 -18.70 -4.36
C LYS A 65 -13.98 -19.81 -5.33
N ARG A 66 -12.87 -19.64 -6.05
CA ARG A 66 -12.29 -20.70 -6.90
C ARG A 66 -11.79 -21.87 -6.06
N ARG A 67 -11.22 -21.62 -4.88
CA ARG A 67 -10.75 -22.62 -3.90
C ARG A 67 -11.92 -23.41 -3.28
N LEU A 68 -13.07 -22.77 -3.07
CA LEU A 68 -14.31 -23.39 -2.56
C LEU A 68 -15.06 -24.24 -3.62
N SER A 69 -14.66 -24.19 -4.89
CA SER A 69 -15.26 -25.02 -5.94
C SER A 69 -14.63 -26.41 -5.95
N SER A 70 -15.29 -27.40 -5.32
CA SER A 70 -15.26 -28.90 -5.40
C SER A 70 -14.02 -29.68 -5.89
N SER A 71 -12.89 -29.05 -6.19
CA SER A 71 -11.73 -29.60 -6.92
C SER A 71 -10.50 -29.80 -6.03
N TRP A 72 -10.63 -29.53 -4.73
CA TRP A 72 -9.53 -29.61 -3.77
C TRP A 72 -9.45 -30.98 -3.11
N SER A 73 -8.24 -31.53 -3.05
CA SER A 73 -7.94 -32.69 -2.21
C SER A 73 -8.03 -32.31 -0.73
N SER A 74 -8.33 -33.26 0.15
CA SER A 74 -8.34 -33.01 1.60
C SER A 74 -7.00 -32.48 2.11
N GLN A 75 -5.90 -32.95 1.53
CA GLN A 75 -4.53 -32.50 1.84
C GLN A 75 -4.29 -31.03 1.46
N ALA A 76 -4.81 -30.58 0.31
CA ALA A 76 -4.74 -29.18 -0.08
C ALA A 76 -5.53 -28.29 0.89
N CYS A 77 -6.72 -28.73 1.33
CA CYS A 77 -7.52 -28.02 2.32
C CYS A 77 -6.80 -27.90 3.67
N GLU A 78 -6.18 -28.98 4.16
CA GLU A 78 -5.40 -28.99 5.40
C GLU A 78 -4.20 -28.03 5.34
N LEU A 79 -3.46 -28.02 4.23
CA LEU A 79 -2.35 -27.09 4.02
C LEU A 79 -2.81 -25.64 3.96
N TYR A 80 -3.96 -25.38 3.36
CA TYR A 80 -4.51 -24.03 3.29
C TYR A 80 -5.03 -23.53 4.63
N ALA A 81 -5.67 -24.39 5.42
CA ALA A 81 -6.06 -24.08 6.78
C ALA A 81 -4.84 -23.71 7.63
N LEU A 82 -3.74 -24.48 7.51
CA LEU A 82 -2.48 -24.16 8.18
C LEU A 82 -1.88 -22.82 7.70
N TYR A 83 -1.85 -22.56 6.39
CA TYR A 83 -1.37 -21.29 5.84
C TYR A 83 -2.16 -20.09 6.37
N GLN A 84 -3.50 -20.19 6.41
CA GLN A 84 -4.37 -19.14 6.95
C GLN A 84 -4.09 -18.89 8.44
N ALA A 85 -3.91 -19.97 9.22
CA ALA A 85 -3.56 -19.85 10.63
C ALA A 85 -2.20 -19.16 10.84
N LEU A 86 -1.20 -19.47 10.00
CA LEU A 86 0.11 -18.83 10.05
C LEU A 86 0.07 -17.34 9.68
N GLU A 87 -0.71 -16.95 8.68
CA GLU A 87 -0.81 -15.52 8.30
C GLU A 87 -1.49 -14.69 9.40
N LEU A 88 -2.45 -15.27 10.12
CA LEU A 88 -3.08 -14.62 11.29
C LEU A 88 -2.11 -14.46 12.47
N LEU A 89 -1.10 -15.32 12.57
CA LEU A 89 -0.13 -15.37 13.67
C LEU A 89 1.25 -14.78 13.32
N LYS A 90 1.39 -14.13 12.18
CA LYS A 90 2.67 -13.66 11.63
C LYS A 90 3.53 -12.82 12.60
N ASP A 91 2.90 -12.10 13.52
CA ASP A 91 3.55 -11.22 14.50
C ASP A 91 3.43 -11.73 15.94
N LYS A 92 3.01 -12.99 16.14
CA LYS A 92 2.78 -13.61 17.46
C LYS A 92 3.52 -14.92 17.60
N VAL A 93 3.98 -15.20 18.81
CA VAL A 93 4.56 -16.51 19.18
C VAL A 93 3.46 -17.33 19.86
N GLU A 94 2.74 -18.12 19.06
CA GLU A 94 1.67 -19.01 19.53
C GLU A 94 1.91 -20.44 19.02
N THR A 95 1.39 -21.43 19.75
CA THR A 95 1.46 -22.85 19.37
C THR A 95 0.25 -23.22 18.51
N LEU A 96 0.51 -23.60 17.25
CA LEU A 96 -0.53 -24.12 16.36
C LEU A 96 -0.66 -25.63 16.50
N PHE A 97 -1.87 -26.09 16.83
CA PHE A 97 -2.23 -27.50 16.82
C PHE A 97 -2.92 -27.83 15.50
N THR A 98 -2.45 -28.88 14.83
CA THR A 98 -3.08 -29.44 13.63
C THR A 98 -3.22 -30.95 13.80
N ASP A 99 -4.37 -31.49 13.42
CA ASP A 99 -4.66 -32.92 13.35
C ASP A 99 -4.14 -33.56 12.06
N SER A 100 -3.75 -32.76 11.08
CA SER A 100 -3.16 -33.22 9.83
C SER A 100 -1.71 -33.66 10.02
N LYS A 101 -1.49 -34.97 9.95
CA LYS A 101 -0.15 -35.57 9.87
C LYS A 101 0.64 -35.04 8.66
N TYR A 102 -0.05 -34.75 7.56
CA TYR A 102 0.57 -34.23 6.35
C TYR A 102 1.07 -32.80 6.58
N ALA A 103 0.22 -31.91 7.10
CA ALA A 103 0.60 -30.53 7.41
C ALA A 103 1.78 -30.47 8.41
N PHE A 104 1.76 -31.31 9.45
CA PHE A 104 2.87 -31.43 10.40
C PHE A 104 4.18 -31.83 9.70
N ALA A 105 4.15 -32.85 8.85
CA ALA A 105 5.35 -33.30 8.13
C ALA A 105 5.87 -32.23 7.17
N ILE A 106 4.99 -31.45 6.53
CA ILE A 106 5.38 -30.39 5.60
C ILE A 106 6.18 -29.31 6.32
N VAL A 107 5.70 -28.87 7.48
CA VAL A 107 6.36 -27.84 8.30
C VAL A 107 7.67 -28.34 8.88
N HIS A 108 7.68 -29.55 9.45
CA HIS A 108 8.80 -30.01 10.28
C HIS A 108 9.85 -30.83 9.53
N THR A 109 9.51 -31.49 8.42
CA THR A 109 10.44 -32.40 7.73
C THR A 109 10.65 -32.03 6.27
N PHE A 110 9.58 -31.79 5.51
CA PHE A 110 9.68 -31.65 4.06
C PHE A 110 10.04 -30.25 3.57
N GLY A 111 9.78 -29.19 4.36
CA GLY A 111 10.04 -27.80 3.94
C GLY A 111 11.48 -27.55 3.50
N LYS A 112 12.47 -28.07 4.24
CA LYS A 112 13.89 -27.95 3.89
C LYS A 112 14.27 -28.82 2.69
N ILE A 113 13.79 -30.06 2.67
CA ILE A 113 14.09 -31.06 1.64
C ILE A 113 13.57 -30.61 0.26
N TRP A 114 12.36 -30.05 0.21
CA TRP A 114 11.77 -29.60 -1.06
C TRP A 114 12.42 -28.34 -1.60
N LYS A 115 12.89 -27.45 -0.73
CA LYS A 115 13.68 -26.27 -1.12
C LYS A 115 15.01 -26.69 -1.75
N GLU A 116 15.68 -27.69 -1.17
CA GLU A 116 16.94 -28.24 -1.70
C GLU A 116 16.73 -29.02 -3.00
N ARG A 117 15.55 -29.64 -3.21
CA ARG A 117 15.21 -30.43 -4.39
C ARG A 117 14.44 -29.68 -5.48
N GLY A 118 14.24 -28.36 -5.35
CA GLY A 118 13.55 -27.55 -6.35
C GLY A 118 12.07 -27.88 -6.56
N LEU A 119 11.37 -28.36 -5.52
CA LEU A 119 9.95 -28.75 -5.55
C LEU A 119 9.62 -29.94 -6.48
N ILE A 120 10.59 -30.85 -6.67
CA ILE A 120 10.44 -32.06 -7.49
C ILE A 120 10.44 -33.29 -6.57
N ASN A 121 9.56 -34.25 -6.85
CA ASN A 121 9.51 -35.50 -6.10
C ASN A 121 10.62 -36.49 -6.54
N THR A 122 10.80 -37.59 -5.81
CA THR A 122 11.81 -38.63 -6.13
C THR A 122 11.62 -39.29 -7.50
N ARG A 123 10.46 -39.10 -8.13
CA ARG A 123 10.11 -39.60 -9.48
C ARG A 123 10.30 -38.53 -10.57
N GLY A 124 10.91 -37.39 -10.26
CA GLY A 124 11.18 -36.32 -11.24
C GLY A 124 9.96 -35.49 -11.64
N LYS A 125 8.81 -35.67 -10.98
CA LYS A 125 7.59 -34.88 -11.26
C LYS A 125 7.49 -33.68 -10.34
N ARG A 126 6.90 -32.59 -10.84
CA ARG A 126 6.52 -31.44 -10.01
C ARG A 126 5.58 -31.91 -8.91
N LEU A 127 5.78 -31.40 -7.69
CA LEU A 127 4.84 -31.64 -6.59
C LEU A 127 3.49 -31.02 -6.97
N ILE A 128 2.44 -31.85 -6.98
CA ILE A 128 1.05 -31.46 -7.22
C ILE A 128 0.28 -31.83 -5.95
N HIS A 129 -0.64 -30.99 -5.51
CA HIS A 129 -1.53 -31.19 -4.36
C HIS A 129 -2.96 -30.88 -4.79
#